data_AF-A0AAW0GS95-F1
#
_entry.id   AF-A0AAW0GS95-F1
#
_cell.length_a   1.000
_cell.length_b   1.000
_cell.length_c   1.000
_cell.angle_alpha   90.00
_cell.angle_beta   90.00
_cell.angle_gamma   90.00
#
_symmetry.space_group_name_H-M   'P 1'
#
loop_
_entity.id
_entity.type
_entity.pdbx_description
1 polymer ?
#
loop_
_entity_poly.entity_id
_entity_poly.type
_entity_poly.pdbx_seq_one_letter_code
_entity_poly.pdbx_strand_id
1 'polypeptide(L)'
;MASFALDTPISIPLTYLGLFGVGALIMRGAGCTINDMWDKNLDKAVARTKDRPLARGDITPTQAFGFLGVQLTGGLAVLTQLNWYSILLGASSLSVVTIYPFMKRITYWPQAVLGLAFNWGALLGWSAVAGAVNWSVCLPLYAGGICWTLVYDSIYAHQDKTDDVTVGIRSTALLFGQNTFPILSALSASLSLSSHSPGISTAKHSHSMPVSVLPGYNSSVY
;
A
#
# COMPACT_ATOMS: atom_id res chain seq x y z
N MET A 1 15.75 -0.96 -5.84
CA MET A 1 16.57 -1.95 -5.09
C MET A 1 16.77 -3.23 -5.90
N ALA A 2 15.71 -3.92 -6.33
CA ALA A 2 15.83 -5.14 -7.14
C ALA A 2 16.63 -4.94 -8.44
N SER A 3 16.33 -3.90 -9.22
CA SER A 3 17.07 -3.58 -10.46
C SER A 3 18.56 -3.35 -10.26
N PHE A 4 18.96 -2.78 -9.12
CA PHE A 4 20.38 -2.59 -8.77
C PHE A 4 21.04 -3.91 -8.33
N ALA A 5 20.31 -4.75 -7.60
CA ALA A 5 20.81 -6.05 -7.15
C ALA A 5 20.99 -7.04 -8.31
N LEU A 6 20.13 -6.95 -9.33
CA LEU A 6 20.12 -7.81 -10.51
C LEU A 6 20.81 -7.20 -11.74
N ASP A 7 21.44 -6.03 -11.58
CA ASP A 7 22.15 -5.31 -12.65
C ASP A 7 21.33 -5.14 -13.94
N THR A 8 20.03 -4.82 -13.79
CA THR A 8 19.13 -4.69 -14.94
C THR A 8 19.36 -3.36 -15.68
N PRO A 9 19.16 -3.32 -17.01
CA PRO A 9 19.20 -2.06 -17.76
C PRO A 9 18.25 -1.01 -17.18
N ILE A 10 18.61 0.29 -17.27
CA ILE A 10 17.84 1.40 -16.70
C ILE A 10 16.40 1.49 -17.25
N SER A 11 16.14 0.95 -18.44
CA SER A 11 14.79 0.87 -19.01
C SER A 11 13.82 0.08 -18.13
N ILE A 12 14.30 -0.96 -17.42
CA ILE A 12 13.47 -1.81 -16.56
C ILE A 12 12.90 -1.03 -15.35
N PRO A 13 13.72 -0.40 -14.47
CA PRO A 13 13.19 0.40 -13.38
C PRO A 13 12.36 1.59 -13.86
N LEU A 14 12.70 2.22 -14.99
CA LEU A 14 11.88 3.30 -15.56
C LEU A 14 10.49 2.82 -15.98
N THR A 15 10.40 1.64 -16.61
CA THR A 15 9.13 1.02 -16.99
C THR A 15 8.27 0.74 -15.76
N TYR A 16 8.85 0.11 -14.73
CA TYR A 16 8.12 -0.20 -13.50
C TYR A 16 7.75 1.04 -12.70
N LEU A 17 8.58 2.09 -12.69
CA LEU A 17 8.21 3.38 -12.10
C LEU A 17 6.99 4.00 -12.79
N GLY A 18 6.92 3.91 -14.13
CA GLY A 18 5.75 4.33 -14.89
C GLY A 18 4.51 3.51 -14.55
N LEU A 19 4.61 2.18 -14.60
CA LEU A 19 3.50 1.28 -14.26
C LEU A 19 3.00 1.49 -12.83
N PHE A 20 3.89 1.53 -11.84
CA PHE A 20 3.51 1.74 -10.45
C PHE A 20 3.02 3.15 -10.18
N GLY A 21 3.55 4.18 -10.86
CA GLY A 21 3.05 5.54 -10.76
C GLY A 21 1.60 5.66 -11.25
N VAL A 22 1.32 5.10 -12.43
CA VAL A 22 -0.05 5.05 -12.99
C VAL A 22 -0.97 4.21 -12.09
N GLY A 23 -0.52 3.01 -11.70
CA GLY A 23 -1.27 2.13 -10.83
C GLY A 23 -1.60 2.76 -9.48
N ALA A 24 -0.65 3.45 -8.84
CA ALA A 24 -0.86 4.15 -7.58
C ALA A 24 -1.89 5.28 -7.71
N LEU A 25 -1.82 6.08 -8.77
CA LEU A 25 -2.78 7.15 -9.04
C LEU A 25 -4.20 6.59 -9.22
N ILE A 26 -4.36 5.56 -10.04
CA ILE A 26 -5.65 4.93 -10.32
C ILE A 26 -6.23 4.27 -9.06
N MET A 27 -5.42 3.46 -8.36
CA MET A 27 -5.89 2.71 -7.20
C MET A 27 -6.15 3.60 -5.98
N ARG A 28 -5.41 4.72 -5.83
CA ARG A 28 -5.74 5.72 -4.82
C ARG A 28 -7.08 6.37 -5.11
N GLY A 29 -7.34 6.72 -6.37
CA GLY A 29 -8.65 7.22 -6.82
C GLY A 29 -9.77 6.21 -6.51
N ALA A 30 -9.54 4.92 -6.79
CA ALA A 30 -10.54 3.88 -6.58
C ALA A 30 -10.92 3.77 -5.10
N GLY A 31 -9.91 3.79 -4.21
CA GLY A 31 -10.13 3.82 -2.77
C GLY A 31 -10.91 5.06 -2.30
N CYS A 32 -10.58 6.24 -2.81
CA CYS A 32 -11.34 7.47 -2.52
C CYS A 32 -12.78 7.38 -3.02
N THR A 33 -13.00 6.81 -4.20
CA THR A 33 -14.35 6.62 -4.78
C THR A 33 -15.18 5.69 -3.90
N ILE A 34 -14.61 4.57 -3.43
CA ILE A 34 -15.28 3.64 -2.51
C ILE A 34 -15.62 4.35 -1.19
N ASN A 35 -14.68 5.10 -0.63
CA ASN A 35 -14.91 5.84 0.62
C ASN A 35 -16.07 6.84 0.47
N ASP A 36 -16.07 7.67 -0.57
CA ASP A 36 -17.15 8.64 -0.78
C ASP A 36 -18.50 7.96 -1.07
N MET A 37 -18.50 6.77 -1.69
CA MET A 37 -19.73 5.99 -1.89
C MET A 37 -20.30 5.45 -0.57
N TRP A 38 -19.44 4.98 0.34
CA TRP A 38 -19.86 4.46 1.66
C TRP A 38 -20.23 5.57 2.64
N ASP A 39 -19.51 6.69 2.61
CA ASP A 39 -19.66 7.79 3.58
C ASP A 39 -20.69 8.83 3.13
N LYS A 40 -21.26 8.73 1.92
CA LYS A 40 -22.20 9.71 1.34
C LYS A 40 -23.24 10.29 2.31
N ASN A 41 -23.88 9.45 3.14
CA ASN A 41 -24.92 9.91 4.07
C ASN A 41 -24.33 10.61 5.30
N LEU A 42 -23.18 10.14 5.78
CA LEU A 42 -22.44 10.77 6.88
C LEU A 42 -21.88 12.13 6.42
N ASP A 43 -21.30 12.16 5.22
CA ASP A 43 -20.70 13.37 4.66
C ASP A 43 -21.73 14.50 4.49
N LYS A 44 -22.98 14.18 4.12
CA LYS A 44 -24.09 15.15 4.08
C LYS A 44 -24.35 15.84 5.42
N ALA A 45 -24.12 15.13 6.53
CA ALA A 45 -24.39 15.63 7.89
C ALA A 45 -23.22 16.42 8.49
N VAL A 46 -22.03 16.39 7.87
CA VAL A 46 -20.82 17.01 8.39
C VAL A 46 -20.48 18.28 7.62
N ALA A 47 -20.39 19.41 8.32
CA ALA A 47 -20.17 20.73 7.71
C ALA A 47 -18.94 20.80 6.80
N ARG A 48 -17.88 20.02 7.10
CA ARG A 48 -16.64 19.93 6.32
C ARG A 48 -16.78 19.13 5.02
N THR A 49 -17.63 18.09 5.01
CA THR A 49 -17.69 17.13 3.89
C THR A 49 -19.02 17.14 3.13
N LYS A 50 -19.99 17.96 3.56
CA LYS A 50 -21.28 18.14 2.88
C LYS A 50 -21.18 18.57 1.42
N ASP A 51 -20.10 19.28 1.06
CA ASP A 51 -19.86 19.82 -0.28
C ASP A 51 -19.15 18.83 -1.21
N ARG A 52 -18.87 17.60 -0.76
CA ARG A 52 -18.32 16.54 -1.62
C ARG A 52 -19.29 16.19 -2.75
N PRO A 53 -18.81 15.84 -3.96
CA PRO A 53 -19.69 15.64 -5.13
C PRO A 53 -20.81 14.61 -4.93
N LEU A 54 -20.50 13.47 -4.28
CA LEU A 54 -21.48 12.42 -3.98
C LEU A 54 -22.45 12.81 -2.85
N ALA A 55 -21.98 13.56 -1.85
CA ALA A 55 -22.79 14.06 -0.75
C ALA A 55 -23.76 15.15 -1.22
N ARG A 56 -23.29 16.10 -2.03
CA ARG A 56 -24.11 17.18 -2.62
C ARG A 56 -25.10 16.69 -3.67
N GLY A 57 -24.81 15.55 -4.29
CA GLY A 57 -25.67 14.94 -5.31
C GLY A 57 -25.35 15.35 -6.74
N ASP A 58 -24.20 15.99 -6.98
CA ASP A 58 -23.70 16.30 -8.34
C ASP A 58 -23.39 15.03 -9.15
N ILE A 59 -23.03 13.96 -8.44
CA ILE A 59 -22.73 12.64 -9.00
C ILE A 59 -23.72 11.62 -8.44
N THR A 60 -24.37 10.88 -9.33
CA THR A 60 -25.27 9.78 -8.95
C THR A 60 -24.48 8.55 -8.49
N PRO A 61 -25.05 7.68 -7.62
CA PRO A 61 -24.39 6.43 -7.22
C PRO A 61 -24.01 5.53 -8.40
N THR A 62 -24.81 5.54 -9.47
CA THR A 62 -24.55 4.77 -10.69
C THR A 62 -23.35 5.32 -11.47
N GLN A 63 -23.21 6.66 -11.58
CA GLN A 63 -22.02 7.29 -12.17
C GLN A 63 -20.77 6.99 -11.36
N ALA A 64 -20.84 7.06 -10.02
CA ALA A 64 -19.72 6.71 -9.15
C ALA A 64 -19.32 5.23 -9.30
N PHE A 65 -20.28 4.32 -9.42
CA PHE A 65 -20.02 2.91 -9.68
C PHE A 65 -19.37 2.68 -11.06
N GLY A 66 -19.83 3.38 -12.10
CA GLY A 66 -19.20 3.34 -13.43
C GLY A 66 -17.76 3.87 -13.40
N PHE A 67 -17.52 4.99 -12.72
CA PHE A 67 -16.18 5.55 -12.53
C PHE A 67 -15.26 4.62 -11.74
N LEU A 68 -15.79 3.96 -10.70
CA LEU A 68 -15.06 2.92 -9.97
C LEU A 68 -14.71 1.75 -10.89
N GLY A 69 -15.64 1.31 -11.74
CA GLY A 69 -15.39 0.27 -12.74
C GLY A 69 -14.22 0.61 -13.66
N VAL A 70 -14.19 1.83 -14.21
CA VAL A 70 -13.08 2.30 -15.06
C VAL A 70 -11.75 2.27 -14.30
N GLN A 71 -11.73 2.73 -13.05
CA GLN A 71 -10.51 2.73 -12.23
C GLN A 71 -10.03 1.30 -11.92
N LEU A 72 -10.94 0.39 -11.54
CA LEU A 72 -10.59 -1.00 -11.26
C LEU A 72 -10.11 -1.73 -12.53
N THR A 73 -10.73 -1.47 -13.69
CA THR A 73 -10.25 -2.00 -14.97
C THR A 73 -8.86 -1.45 -15.32
N GLY A 74 -8.61 -0.15 -15.11
CA GLY A 74 -7.29 0.44 -15.30
C GLY A 74 -6.23 -0.14 -14.34
N GLY A 75 -6.58 -0.33 -13.07
CA GLY A 75 -5.71 -0.97 -12.08
C GLY A 75 -5.41 -2.43 -12.44
N LEU A 76 -6.42 -3.18 -12.90
CA LEU A 76 -6.24 -4.54 -13.40
C LEU A 76 -5.33 -4.57 -14.64
N ALA A 77 -5.53 -3.65 -15.58
CA ALA A 77 -4.68 -3.55 -16.77
C ALA A 77 -3.20 -3.36 -16.39
N VAL A 78 -2.90 -2.45 -15.46
CA VAL A 78 -1.55 -2.27 -14.91
C VAL A 78 -1.04 -3.55 -14.23
N LEU A 79 -1.86 -4.19 -13.40
CA LEU A 79 -1.48 -5.42 -12.69
C LEU A 79 -1.10 -6.54 -13.67
N THR A 80 -1.86 -6.71 -14.74
CA THR A 80 -1.62 -7.74 -15.76
C THR A 80 -0.37 -7.51 -16.62
N GLN A 81 0.26 -6.32 -16.55
CA GLN A 81 1.57 -6.06 -17.17
C GLN A 81 2.74 -6.62 -16.34
N LEU A 82 2.48 -7.13 -15.13
CA LEU A 82 3.51 -7.71 -14.27
C LEU A 82 3.68 -9.21 -14.53
N ASN A 83 4.76 -9.80 -14.02
CA ASN A 83 4.93 -11.25 -14.05
C ASN A 83 3.88 -11.97 -13.18
N TRP A 84 3.66 -13.27 -13.44
CA TRP A 84 2.60 -14.05 -12.79
C TRP A 84 2.69 -14.07 -11.27
N TYR A 85 3.91 -14.18 -10.72
CA TYR A 85 4.13 -14.11 -9.28
C TYR A 85 3.65 -12.77 -8.70
N SER A 86 3.97 -11.67 -9.37
CA SER A 86 3.58 -10.32 -8.97
C SER A 86 2.09 -10.07 -9.14
N ILE A 87 1.46 -10.65 -10.17
CA ILE A 87 -0.01 -10.60 -10.33
C ILE A 87 -0.70 -11.25 -9.14
N LEU A 88 -0.29 -12.48 -8.78
CA LEU A 88 -0.85 -13.20 -7.63
C LEU A 88 -0.57 -12.47 -6.31
N LEU A 89 0.66 -11.98 -6.12
CA LEU A 89 1.04 -11.22 -4.94
C LEU A 89 0.24 -9.91 -4.83
N GLY A 90 0.08 -9.18 -5.93
CA GLY A 90 -0.72 -7.96 -5.99
C GLY A 90 -2.19 -8.23 -5.71
N ALA A 91 -2.77 -9.28 -6.32
CA ALA A 91 -4.15 -9.69 -6.07
C ALA A 91 -4.38 -10.10 -4.60
N SER A 92 -3.42 -10.78 -3.97
CA SER A 92 -3.57 -11.19 -2.57
C SER A 92 -3.65 -10.01 -1.60
N SER A 93 -3.12 -8.83 -1.96
CA SER A 93 -3.24 -7.60 -1.15
C SER A 93 -4.70 -7.17 -0.95
N LEU A 94 -5.60 -7.52 -1.89
CA LEU A 94 -7.03 -7.18 -1.80
C LEU A 94 -7.69 -7.76 -0.55
N SER A 95 -7.19 -8.90 -0.05
CA SER A 95 -7.66 -9.48 1.21
C SER A 95 -7.44 -8.51 2.38
N VAL A 96 -6.23 -7.97 2.51
CA VAL A 96 -5.86 -7.02 3.57
C VAL A 96 -6.60 -5.70 3.40
N VAL A 97 -6.70 -5.18 2.17
CA VAL A 97 -7.42 -3.95 1.85
C VAL A 97 -8.89 -4.06 2.21
N THR A 98 -9.52 -5.21 1.92
CA THR A 98 -10.94 -5.45 2.24
C THR A 98 -11.17 -5.58 3.74
N ILE A 99 -10.22 -6.17 4.47
CA ILE A 99 -10.32 -6.36 5.92
C ILE A 99 -10.14 -5.04 6.67
N TYR A 100 -9.27 -4.15 6.20
CA TYR A 100 -8.87 -2.91 6.89
C TYR A 100 -10.05 -2.05 7.43
N PRO A 101 -11.10 -1.72 6.64
CA PRO A 101 -12.22 -0.89 7.13
C PRO A 101 -12.92 -1.45 8.37
N PHE A 102 -12.97 -2.77 8.51
CA PHE A 102 -13.60 -3.46 9.63
C PHE A 102 -12.74 -3.43 10.90
N MET A 103 -11.43 -3.26 10.77
CA MET A 103 -10.49 -3.35 11.90
C MET A 103 -10.73 -2.27 12.95
N LYS A 104 -11.18 -1.09 12.52
CA LYS A 104 -11.54 0.04 13.41
C LYS A 104 -12.63 -0.32 14.43
N ARG A 105 -13.45 -1.34 14.13
CA ARG A 105 -14.56 -1.79 14.99
C ARG A 105 -14.16 -2.92 15.93
N ILE A 106 -13.08 -3.64 15.64
CA ILE A 106 -12.70 -4.85 16.39
C ILE A 106 -11.40 -4.70 17.18
N THR A 107 -10.47 -3.84 16.74
CA THR A 107 -9.15 -3.69 17.37
C THR A 107 -8.78 -2.22 17.56
N TYR A 108 -7.90 -1.96 18.53
CA TYR A 108 -7.25 -0.66 18.71
C TYR A 108 -6.04 -0.44 17.79
N TRP A 109 -5.72 -1.41 16.93
CA TRP A 109 -4.62 -1.36 15.97
C TRP A 109 -5.06 -1.31 14.49
N PRO A 110 -6.11 -0.57 14.08
CA PRO A 110 -6.45 -0.47 12.65
C PRO A 110 -5.30 0.13 11.84
N GLN A 111 -4.46 0.97 12.44
CA GLN A 111 -3.24 1.54 11.85
C GLN A 111 -2.23 0.44 11.44
N ALA A 112 -2.15 -0.67 12.18
CA ALA A 112 -1.25 -1.77 11.82
C ALA A 112 -1.71 -2.47 10.54
N VAL A 113 -3.02 -2.69 10.41
CA VAL A 113 -3.60 -3.30 9.20
C VAL A 113 -3.54 -2.35 8.01
N LEU A 114 -3.69 -1.03 8.24
CA LEU A 114 -3.40 -0.02 7.23
C LEU A 114 -1.95 -0.09 6.75
N GLY A 115 -1.01 -0.19 7.70
CA GLY A 115 0.41 -0.36 7.41
C GLY A 115 0.68 -1.58 6.53
N LEU A 116 0.04 -2.71 6.81
CA LEU A 116 0.14 -3.90 5.96
C LEU A 116 -0.36 -3.60 4.54
N ALA A 117 -1.54 -3.01 4.40
CA ALA A 117 -2.12 -2.71 3.09
C ALA A 117 -1.27 -1.72 2.27
N PHE A 118 -0.83 -0.60 2.87
CA PHE A 118 -0.18 0.49 2.15
C PHE A 118 1.29 0.22 1.80
N ASN A 119 1.97 -0.63 2.55
CA ASN A 119 3.38 -0.93 2.27
C ASN A 119 3.56 -2.14 1.35
N TRP A 120 2.49 -2.76 0.87
CA TRP A 120 2.53 -3.94 -0.02
C TRP A 120 3.37 -3.70 -1.29
N GLY A 121 3.45 -2.44 -1.73
CA GLY A 121 4.29 -2.00 -2.85
C GLY A 121 5.79 -2.34 -2.67
N ALA A 122 6.29 -2.46 -1.44
CA ALA A 122 7.66 -2.90 -1.17
C ALA A 122 7.91 -4.34 -1.65
N LEU A 123 6.95 -5.24 -1.41
CA LEU A 123 7.00 -6.63 -1.85
C LEU A 123 6.78 -6.71 -3.36
N LEU A 124 5.75 -6.04 -3.85
CA LEU A 124 5.35 -6.07 -5.25
C LEU A 124 6.43 -5.48 -6.17
N GLY A 125 7.03 -4.36 -5.78
CA GLY A 125 8.07 -3.69 -6.55
C GLY A 125 9.35 -4.51 -6.70
N TRP A 126 9.73 -5.28 -5.68
CA TRP A 126 10.83 -6.23 -5.82
C TRP A 126 10.46 -7.40 -6.74
N SER A 127 9.32 -8.03 -6.48
CA SER A 127 8.88 -9.20 -7.25
C SER A 127 8.62 -8.90 -8.72
N ALA A 128 8.23 -7.67 -9.07
CA ALA A 128 8.02 -7.26 -10.46
C ALA A 128 9.31 -7.36 -11.27
N VAL A 129 10.45 -7.00 -10.68
CA VAL A 129 11.76 -7.08 -11.34
C VAL A 129 12.36 -8.49 -11.22
N ALA A 130 12.28 -9.10 -10.04
CA ALA A 130 13.00 -10.34 -9.73
C ALA A 130 12.20 -11.63 -9.98
N GLY A 131 10.89 -11.54 -10.26
CA GLY A 131 10.00 -12.70 -10.42
C GLY A 131 9.63 -13.42 -9.11
N ALA A 132 10.20 -13.02 -7.98
CA ALA A 132 9.89 -13.54 -6.64
C ALA A 132 10.29 -12.51 -5.57
N VAL A 133 9.72 -12.60 -4.36
CA VAL A 133 10.14 -11.78 -3.22
C VAL A 133 11.43 -12.33 -2.61
N ASN A 134 12.46 -11.49 -2.50
CA ASN A 134 13.58 -11.76 -1.60
C ASN A 134 13.22 -11.25 -0.20
N TRP A 135 12.81 -12.16 0.69
CA TRP A 135 12.36 -11.79 2.03
C TRP A 135 13.44 -11.15 2.89
N SER A 136 14.71 -11.50 2.71
CA SER A 136 15.82 -10.88 3.46
C SER A 136 15.98 -9.39 3.17
N VAL A 137 15.55 -8.93 1.98
CA VAL A 137 15.56 -7.52 1.61
C VAL A 137 14.20 -6.85 1.83
N CYS A 138 13.13 -7.53 1.42
CA CYS A 138 11.79 -6.94 1.40
C CYS A 138 11.15 -6.90 2.79
N LEU A 139 11.42 -7.87 3.66
CA LEU A 139 10.79 -7.93 4.98
C LEU A 139 11.22 -6.76 5.89
N PRO A 140 12.52 -6.40 6.00
CA PRO A 140 12.92 -5.21 6.75
C PRO A 140 12.32 -3.92 6.15
N LEU A 141 12.33 -3.78 4.82
CA LEU A 141 11.73 -2.63 4.15
C LEU A 141 10.23 -2.49 4.44
N TYR A 142 9.50 -3.61 4.34
CA TYR A 142 8.07 -3.67 4.60
C TYR A 142 7.75 -3.40 6.07
N ALA A 143 8.51 -3.98 7.01
CA ALA A 143 8.37 -3.73 8.44
C ALA A 143 8.64 -2.25 8.77
N GLY A 144 9.69 -1.65 8.20
CA GLY A 144 9.97 -0.22 8.34
C GLY A 144 8.79 0.64 7.86
N GLY A 145 8.26 0.34 6.68
CA GLY A 145 7.08 1.04 6.14
C GLY A 145 5.83 0.92 7.03
N ILE A 146 5.60 -0.25 7.63
CA ILE A 146 4.51 -0.45 8.60
C ILE A 146 4.75 0.41 9.85
N CYS A 147 5.97 0.42 10.39
CA CYS A 147 6.32 1.29 11.52
C CYS A 147 6.09 2.77 11.19
N TRP A 148 6.48 3.21 9.99
CA TRP A 148 6.20 4.57 9.52
C TRP A 148 4.70 4.86 9.47
N THR A 149 3.92 3.91 8.96
CA THR A 149 2.45 4.03 8.90
C THR A 149 1.81 4.12 10.27
N LEU A 150 2.27 3.30 11.21
CA LEU A 150 1.86 3.42 12.61
C LEU A 150 2.19 4.80 13.18
N VAL A 151 3.35 5.38 12.85
CA VAL A 151 3.73 6.71 13.35
C VAL A 151 2.80 7.80 12.80
N TYR A 152 2.74 7.99 11.48
CA TYR A 152 1.97 9.11 10.93
C TYR A 152 0.46 8.94 11.14
N ASP A 153 -0.08 7.72 11.01
CA ASP A 153 -1.51 7.49 11.11
C ASP A 153 -1.99 7.55 12.57
N SER A 154 -1.11 7.21 13.54
CA SER A 154 -1.41 7.48 14.95
C SER A 154 -1.43 8.96 15.26
N ILE A 155 -0.57 9.78 14.64
CA ILE A 155 -0.60 11.25 14.78
C ILE A 155 -1.92 11.81 14.24
N TYR A 156 -2.36 11.35 13.06
CA TYR A 156 -3.67 11.73 12.52
C TYR A 156 -4.83 11.31 13.43
N ALA A 157 -4.80 10.08 13.97
CA ALA A 157 -5.85 9.60 14.87
C ALA A 157 -5.99 10.40 16.19
N HIS A 158 -4.97 11.18 16.59
CA HIS A 158 -5.13 12.09 17.74
C HIS A 158 -6.03 13.29 17.42
N GLN A 159 -6.17 13.67 16.16
CA GLN A 159 -7.05 14.76 15.72
C GLN A 159 -8.52 14.34 15.78
N ASP A 160 -8.80 13.08 15.52
CA ASP A 160 -10.16 12.52 15.49
C ASP A 160 -10.58 11.90 16.83
N LYS A 161 -9.75 12.03 17.88
CA LYS A 161 -9.90 11.30 19.15
C LYS A 161 -11.24 11.53 19.84
N THR A 162 -11.74 12.77 19.86
CA THR A 162 -13.02 13.11 20.50
C THR A 162 -14.20 12.48 19.76
N ASP A 163 -14.13 12.46 18.44
CA ASP A 163 -15.19 11.94 17.59
C ASP A 163 -15.20 10.41 17.63
N ASP A 164 -14.01 9.80 17.59
CA ASP A 164 -13.81 8.35 17.74
C ASP A 164 -14.43 7.81 19.03
N VAL A 165 -14.21 8.48 20.17
CA VAL A 165 -14.80 8.09 21.46
C VAL A 165 -16.32 8.16 21.40
N THR A 166 -16.86 9.23 20.81
CA THR A 166 -18.31 9.45 20.72
C THR A 166 -19.00 8.38 19.87
N VAL A 167 -18.35 7.92 18.82
CA VAL A 167 -18.89 6.93 17.87
C VAL A 167 -18.47 5.49 18.23
N GLY A 168 -17.64 5.31 19.27
CA GLY A 168 -17.17 4.00 19.73
C GLY A 168 -16.11 3.35 18.82
N ILE A 169 -15.40 4.15 18.03
CA ILE A 169 -14.30 3.72 17.17
C ILE A 169 -13.03 3.51 18.01
N ARG A 170 -12.30 2.43 17.73
CA ARG A 170 -11.04 2.10 18.41
C ARG A 170 -9.85 2.52 17.56
N SER A 171 -8.85 3.16 18.16
CA SER A 171 -7.63 3.63 17.47
C SER A 171 -6.41 3.59 18.38
N THR A 172 -5.21 3.61 17.79
CA THR A 172 -3.95 3.66 18.55
C THR A 172 -3.85 4.92 19.40
N ALA A 173 -4.48 6.03 19.00
CA ALA A 173 -4.54 7.27 19.80
C ALA A 173 -5.32 7.09 21.12
N LEU A 174 -6.33 6.22 21.13
CA LEU A 174 -7.05 5.83 22.34
C LEU A 174 -6.23 4.86 23.17
N LEU A 175 -5.58 3.90 22.53
CA LEU A 175 -4.78 2.87 23.21
C LEU A 175 -3.51 3.43 23.87
N PHE A 176 -2.75 4.25 23.14
CA PHE A 176 -1.48 4.78 23.60
C PHE A 176 -1.65 5.84 24.67
N GLY A 177 -2.73 6.63 24.60
CA GLY A 177 -3.07 7.60 25.64
C GLY A 177 -1.92 8.57 25.92
N GLN A 178 -1.41 8.57 27.14
CA GLN A 178 -0.26 9.41 27.55
C GLN A 178 1.08 8.88 27.04
N ASN A 179 1.16 7.61 26.66
CA ASN A 179 2.37 6.95 26.17
C ASN A 179 2.56 7.09 24.65
N THR A 180 1.77 7.93 23.97
CA THR A 180 1.92 8.15 22.52
C THR A 180 3.34 8.53 22.15
N PHE A 181 3.91 9.56 22.77
CA PHE A 181 5.25 10.05 22.41
C PHE A 181 6.35 8.98 22.52
N PRO A 182 6.51 8.24 23.64
CA PRO A 182 7.53 7.20 23.73
C PRO A 182 7.28 6.04 22.75
N ILE A 183 6.03 5.63 22.52
CA ILE A 183 5.71 4.56 21.58
C ILE A 183 6.03 4.97 20.13
N LEU A 184 5.64 6.18 19.72
CA LEU A 184 5.94 6.68 18.38
C LEU A 184 7.43 6.89 18.16
N SER A 185 8.16 7.32 19.20
CA SER A 185 9.62 7.43 19.17
C SER A 185 10.28 6.06 18.96
N ALA A 186 9.81 5.02 19.68
CA ALA A 186 10.31 3.66 19.51
C ALA A 186 10.03 3.12 18.10
N LEU A 187 8.81 3.31 17.56
CA LEU A 187 8.46 2.92 16.20
C LEU A 187 9.32 3.63 15.14
N SER A 188 9.61 4.92 15.34
CA SER A 188 10.48 5.71 14.46
C SER A 188 11.93 5.20 14.50
N ALA A 189 12.42 4.79 15.66
CA ALA A 189 13.73 4.14 15.80
C ALA A 189 13.76 2.77 15.09
N SER A 190 12.71 1.97 15.22
CA SER A 190 12.59 0.67 14.54
C SER A 190 12.59 0.80 13.01
N LEU A 191 11.94 1.83 12.45
CA LEU A 191 12.03 2.17 11.02
C LEU A 191 13.48 2.43 10.60
N SER A 192 14.21 3.22 11.38
CA SER A 192 15.61 3.58 11.08
C SER A 192 16.51 2.35 11.09
N LEU A 193 16.33 1.43 12.04
CA LEU A 193 17.07 0.17 12.13
C LEU A 193 16.76 -0.77 10.95
N SER A 194 15.49 -0.82 10.53
CA SER A 194 15.06 -1.66 9.40
C SER A 194 15.72 -1.24 8.07
N SER A 195 16.09 0.04 7.95
CA SER A 195 16.78 0.61 6.79
C SER A 195 18.27 0.24 6.72
N HIS A 196 18.86 -0.23 7.83
CA HIS A 196 20.28 -0.60 7.93
C HIS A 196 20.51 -2.13 7.80
N SER A 197 19.47 -2.91 7.50
CA SER A 197 19.61 -4.36 7.31
C SER A 197 20.54 -4.66 6.12
N PRO A 198 21.58 -5.52 6.27
CA PRO A 198 22.60 -5.79 5.27
C PRO A 198 22.11 -6.54 4.00
N GLY A 199 20.80 -6.74 3.84
CA GLY A 199 20.18 -7.47 2.73
C GLY A 199 20.57 -6.98 1.33
N ILE A 200 20.90 -5.70 1.18
CA ILE A 200 21.30 -5.11 -0.11
C ILE A 200 22.68 -5.64 -0.55
N SER A 201 23.61 -5.86 0.39
CA SER A 201 24.95 -6.38 0.09
C SER A 201 24.95 -7.88 -0.16
N THR A 202 24.08 -8.63 0.51
CA THR A 202 23.97 -10.10 0.32
C THR A 202 23.24 -10.48 -0.98
N ALA A 203 22.37 -9.62 -1.51
CA ALA A 203 21.67 -9.89 -2.78
C ALA A 203 22.64 -10.01 -3.98
N LYS A 204 23.78 -9.29 -3.98
CA LYS A 204 24.83 -9.45 -5.01
C LYS A 204 25.55 -10.80 -4.93
N HIS A 205 25.71 -11.37 -3.73
CA HIS A 205 26.44 -12.64 -3.55
C HIS A 205 25.59 -13.89 -3.79
N SER A 206 24.27 -13.79 -3.68
CA SER A 206 23.36 -14.93 -3.86
C SER A 206 23.05 -15.27 -5.33
N HIS A 207 23.32 -14.35 -6.28
CA HIS A 207 22.87 -14.48 -7.68
C HIS A 207 24.00 -14.72 -8.70
N SER A 208 25.14 -15.27 -8.28
CA SER A 208 26.14 -15.84 -9.21
C SER A 208 25.66 -17.14 -9.91
N MET A 209 24.36 -17.31 -10.11
CA MET A 209 23.74 -18.37 -10.91
C MET A 209 23.36 -17.77 -12.27
N PRO A 210 23.78 -18.36 -13.40
CA PRO A 210 23.59 -17.78 -14.72
C PRO A 210 22.10 -17.60 -15.06
N VAL A 211 21.79 -16.48 -15.72
CA VAL A 211 20.45 -16.00 -16.16
C VAL A 211 19.79 -16.93 -17.21
N SER A 212 20.30 -18.14 -17.43
CA SER A 212 19.82 -19.07 -18.46
C SER A 212 18.60 -19.93 -18.06
N VAL A 213 17.90 -19.63 -16.96
CA VAL A 213 16.75 -20.43 -16.50
C VAL A 213 15.54 -19.57 -16.14
N LEU A 214 15.20 -18.60 -16.99
CA LEU A 214 13.87 -18.00 -17.01
C LEU A 214 13.17 -18.41 -18.32
N PRO A 215 12.06 -19.18 -18.27
CA PRO A 215 11.33 -19.53 -19.49
C PRO A 215 10.64 -18.26 -20.02
N GLY A 216 11.10 -17.73 -21.16
CA GLY A 216 10.42 -16.64 -21.86
C GLY A 216 11.28 -15.63 -22.62
N TYR A 217 12.61 -15.63 -22.47
CA TYR A 217 13.47 -14.76 -23.29
C TYR A 217 13.87 -15.48 -24.58
N ASN A 218 13.01 -15.38 -25.60
CA ASN A 218 13.33 -15.87 -26.93
C ASN A 218 14.26 -14.86 -27.61
N SER A 219 15.58 -15.09 -27.50
CA SER A 219 16.58 -14.41 -28.31
C SER A 219 16.47 -14.92 -29.74
N SER A 220 15.58 -14.30 -30.51
CA SER A 220 15.51 -14.42 -31.96
C SER A 220 14.98 -13.10 -32.48
N VAL A 221 15.89 -12.26 -32.97
CA VAL A 221 15.76 -11.31 -34.09
C VAL A 221 16.96 -10.33 -33.99
N TYR A 222 17.88 -10.54 -34.94
CA TYR A 222 19.16 -9.86 -35.24
C TYR A 222 20.35 -10.10 -34.31
#